data_AF-A0A2S7I533-F1
#
_entry.id   AF-A0A2S7I533-F1
#
_cell.length_a   1.000
_cell.length_b   1.000
_cell.length_c   1.000
_cell.angle_alpha   90.00
_cell.angle_beta   90.00
_cell.angle_gamma   90.00
#
_symmetry.space_group_name_H-M   'P 1'
#
loop_
_entity.id
_entity.type
_entity.pdbx_description
1 polymer ?
#
loop_
_entity_poly.entity_id
_entity_poly.type
_entity_poly.pdbx_seq_one_letter_code
_entity_poly.pdbx_strand_id
1 'polypeptide(L)'
;MEITIKDLEKNLKTLPKELLGNVNDYIDFLKEKYLDKDWANQLSETQKKSIEKGISDIENGNIISHEEAKQKIRNYLQSKAI
;
A
#
# COMPACT_ATOMS: atom_id res chain seq x y z
N MET A 1 -0.86 31.27 -19.39
CA MET A 1 -2.31 31.03 -19.39
C MET A 1 -2.56 29.81 -18.54
N GLU A 2 -3.41 29.92 -17.52
CA GLU A 2 -3.85 28.77 -16.74
C GLU A 2 -4.85 27.95 -17.56
N ILE A 3 -4.63 26.63 -17.64
CA ILE A 3 -5.56 25.72 -18.30
C ILE A 3 -6.72 25.45 -17.35
N THR A 4 -7.96 25.58 -17.83
CA THR A 4 -9.15 25.26 -17.03
C THR A 4 -9.60 23.81 -17.22
N ILE A 5 -10.45 23.32 -16.31
CA ILE A 5 -11.08 21.98 -16.45
C ILE A 5 -11.87 21.89 -17.76
N LYS A 6 -12.52 22.98 -18.18
CA LYS A 6 -13.29 23.01 -19.43
C LYS A 6 -12.39 22.85 -20.66
N ASP A 7 -11.18 23.40 -20.62
CA ASP A 7 -10.20 23.25 -21.70
C ASP A 7 -9.71 21.80 -21.79
N LEU A 8 -9.48 21.15 -20.63
CA LEU A 8 -9.12 19.73 -20.58
C LEU A 8 -10.24 18.83 -21.11
N GLU A 9 -11.48 19.05 -20.66
CA GLU A 9 -12.65 18.28 -21.15
C GLU A 9 -12.80 18.39 -22.67
N LYS A 10 -12.61 19.59 -23.22
CA LYS A 10 -12.68 19.82 -24.66
C LYS A 10 -11.59 19.02 -25.39
N ASN A 11 -10.35 19.08 -24.90
CA ASN A 11 -9.23 18.37 -25.51
C ASN A 11 -9.41 16.85 -25.47
N LEU A 12 -9.91 16.32 -24.34
CA LEU A 12 -10.22 14.88 -24.19
C LEU A 12 -11.32 14.41 -25.15
N LYS A 13 -12.36 15.22 -25.36
CA LYS A 13 -13.46 14.91 -26.29
C LYS A 13 -13.01 14.88 -27.76
N THR A 14 -11.96 15.61 -28.11
CA THR A 14 -11.42 15.67 -29.48
C THR A 14 -10.31 14.65 -29.75
N LEU A 15 -9.91 13.87 -28.74
CA LEU A 15 -8.81 12.92 -28.86
C LEU A 15 -9.22 11.68 -29.68
N PRO A 16 -8.33 11.15 -30.55
CA PRO A 16 -8.51 9.84 -31.16
C PRO A 16 -8.74 8.75 -30.12
N LYS A 17 -9.67 7.83 -30.39
CA LYS A 17 -10.09 6.80 -29.41
C LYS A 17 -8.93 5.88 -29.04
N GLU A 18 -8.02 5.64 -29.98
CA GLU A 18 -6.84 4.78 -29.77
C GLU A 18 -5.93 5.30 -28.66
N LEU A 19 -5.95 6.62 -28.39
CA LEU A 19 -5.08 7.27 -27.39
C LEU A 19 -5.72 7.39 -26.00
N LEU A 20 -7.02 7.08 -25.86
CA LEU A 20 -7.73 7.23 -24.59
C LEU A 20 -7.14 6.33 -23.49
N GLY A 21 -6.65 5.14 -23.84
CA GLY A 21 -5.96 4.25 -22.91
C GLY A 21 -4.71 4.88 -22.35
N ASN A 22 -3.79 5.34 -23.22
CA ASN A 22 -2.55 5.99 -22.82
C ASN A 22 -2.78 7.24 -21.96
N VAL A 23 -3.83 8.03 -22.27
CA VAL A 23 -4.19 9.20 -21.47
C VAL A 23 -4.73 8.79 -20.10
N ASN A 24 -5.54 7.73 -20.03
CA ASN A 24 -5.99 7.20 -18.75
C ASN A 24 -4.81 6.73 -17.88
N ASP A 25 -3.89 5.97 -18.45
CA ASP A 25 -2.71 5.47 -17.74
C ASP A 25 -1.85 6.63 -17.21
N TYR A 26 -1.69 7.69 -17.99
CA TYR A 26 -0.96 8.87 -17.56
C TYR A 26 -1.68 9.63 -16.44
N ILE A 27 -3.01 9.73 -16.50
CA ILE A 27 -3.81 10.32 -15.43
C ILE A 27 -3.65 9.50 -14.14
N ASP A 28 -3.65 8.17 -14.21
CA ASP A 28 -3.46 7.30 -13.06
C ASP A 28 -2.04 7.43 -12.48
N PHE A 29 -1.02 7.49 -13.32
CA PHE A 29 0.35 7.82 -12.89
C PHE A 29 0.42 9.17 -12.16
N LEU A 30 -0.23 10.21 -12.68
CA LEU A 30 -0.25 11.53 -12.03
C LEU A 30 -0.94 11.48 -10.66
N LYS A 31 -2.03 10.71 -10.53
CA LYS A 31 -2.70 10.49 -9.25
C LYS A 31 -1.77 9.79 -8.27
N GLU A 32 -1.11 8.71 -8.66
CA GLU A 32 -0.18 8.00 -7.79
C GLU A 32 1.00 8.87 -7.37
N LYS A 33 1.61 9.57 -8.31
CA LYS A 33 2.81 10.38 -8.08
C LYS A 33 2.57 11.61 -7.21
N TYR A 34 1.42 12.27 -7.35
CA TYR A 34 1.19 13.59 -6.76
C TYR A 34 0.06 13.64 -5.73
N LEU A 35 -0.83 12.64 -5.68
CA LEU A 35 -1.82 12.53 -4.60
C LEU A 35 -1.33 11.68 -3.43
N ASP A 36 -0.01 11.41 -3.42
CA ASP A 36 0.80 10.86 -2.32
C ASP A 36 0.00 9.88 -1.44
N LYS A 37 -0.28 8.72 -2.03
CA LYS A 37 -0.80 7.57 -1.30
C LYS A 37 0.31 6.55 -1.10
N ASP A 38 1.49 6.97 -0.66
CA ASP A 38 2.39 6.00 -0.03
C ASP A 38 1.65 5.44 1.19
N TRP A 39 1.31 4.16 1.13
CA TRP A 39 0.63 3.45 2.21
C TRP A 39 1.44 3.54 3.51
N ALA A 40 2.77 3.70 3.43
CA ALA A 40 3.62 3.90 4.59
C ALA A 40 3.29 5.19 5.36
N ASN A 41 2.86 6.24 4.66
CA ASN A 41 2.41 7.50 5.26
C ASN A 41 1.04 7.35 5.96
N GLN A 42 0.29 6.30 5.66
CA GLN A 42 -1.00 5.99 6.29
C GLN A 42 -0.85 5.13 7.55
N LEU A 43 0.34 4.62 7.84
CA LEU A 43 0.59 3.84 9.04
C LEU A 43 0.57 4.74 10.28
N SER A 44 -0.17 4.31 11.30
CA SER A 44 -0.02 4.84 12.65
C SER A 44 1.39 4.58 13.19
N GLU A 45 1.84 5.41 14.13
CA GLU A 45 3.14 5.24 14.79
C GLU A 45 3.29 3.85 15.46
N THR A 46 2.20 3.28 15.97
CA THR A 46 2.20 1.92 16.53
C THR A 46 2.48 0.86 15.47
N GLN A 47 1.91 1.02 14.26
CA GLN A 47 2.17 0.11 13.14
C GLN A 47 3.60 0.23 12.65
N LYS A 48 4.13 1.45 12.53
CA LYS A 48 5.54 1.69 12.17
C LYS A 48 6.50 1.03 13.17
N LYS A 49 6.28 1.23 14.47
CA LYS A 49 7.05 0.57 15.53
C LYS A 49 6.98 -0.95 15.47
N SER A 50 5.82 -1.52 15.11
CA SER A 50 5.69 -2.97 14.94
C SER A 50 6.51 -3.49 13.77
N ILE A 51 6.64 -2.72 12.69
CA ILE A 51 7.49 -3.05 11.54
C ILE A 51 8.97 -2.98 11.95
N GLU A 52 9.39 -1.89 12.61
CA GLU A 52 10.76 -1.74 13.13
C GLU A 52 11.15 -2.89 14.06
N LYS A 53 10.23 -3.29 14.95
CA LYS A 53 10.43 -4.47 15.81
C LYS A 53 10.62 -5.74 14.98
N GLY A 54 9.78 -5.96 13.97
CA GLY A 54 9.91 -7.12 13.09
C GLY A 54 11.26 -7.18 12.36
N ILE A 55 11.77 -6.03 11.90
CA ILE A 55 13.10 -5.93 11.29
C ILE A 55 14.18 -6.29 12.32
N SER A 56 14.12 -5.71 13.52
CA SER A 56 15.06 -6.01 14.60
C SER A 56 15.03 -7.49 15.01
N ASP A 57 13.86 -8.12 15.04
CA ASP A 57 13.70 -9.54 15.34
C ASP A 57 14.34 -10.42 14.25
N ILE A 58 14.28 -10.02 12.97
CA ILE A 58 14.97 -10.72 11.88
C ILE A 58 16.50 -10.59 12.04
N GLU A 59 17.00 -9.38 12.27
CA GLU A 59 18.44 -9.10 12.41
C GLU A 59 19.06 -9.84 13.59
N ASN A 60 18.34 -9.93 14.71
CA ASN A 60 18.78 -10.61 15.91
C ASN A 60 18.54 -12.13 15.89
N GLY A 61 17.94 -12.66 14.82
CA GLY A 61 17.61 -14.09 14.71
C GLY A 61 16.47 -14.55 15.63
N ASN A 62 15.63 -13.62 16.13
CA ASN A 62 14.41 -13.90 16.89
C ASN A 62 13.27 -14.37 15.98
N ILE A 63 13.57 -15.26 15.05
CA ILE A 63 12.63 -15.82 14.09
C ILE A 63 12.28 -17.26 14.48
N ILE A 64 11.06 -17.67 14.15
CA ILE A 64 10.61 -19.05 14.32
C ILE A 64 10.02 -19.54 13.00
N SER A 65 10.04 -20.86 12.81
CA SER A 65 9.37 -21.47 11.66
C SER A 65 7.85 -21.37 11.77
N HIS A 66 7.18 -21.47 10.63
CA HIS A 66 5.72 -21.50 10.57
C HIS A 66 5.09 -22.61 11.44
N GLU A 67 5.71 -23.79 11.44
CA GLU A 67 5.20 -24.91 12.22
C GLU A 67 5.36 -24.69 13.73
N GLU A 68 6.47 -24.10 14.17
CA GLU A 68 6.64 -23.70 15.57
C GLU A 68 5.63 -22.61 15.98
N ALA A 69 5.38 -21.63 15.10
CA ALA A 69 4.39 -20.59 15.35
C ALA A 69 2.98 -21.18 15.53
N LYS A 70 2.55 -22.06 14.62
CA LYS A 70 1.27 -22.78 14.74
C LYS A 70 1.18 -23.56 16.04
N GLN A 71 2.25 -24.27 16.41
CA GLN A 71 2.23 -25.07 17.63
C GLN A 71 2.09 -24.20 18.87
N LYS A 72 2.81 -23.06 18.95
CA LYS A 72 2.67 -22.09 20.03
C LYS A 72 1.24 -21.55 20.13
N ILE A 73 0.62 -21.21 19.00
CA ILE A 73 -0.77 -20.74 18.95
C ILE A 73 -1.74 -21.81 19.45
N ARG A 74 -1.59 -23.07 18.99
CA ARG A 74 -2.44 -24.19 19.46
C ARG A 74 -2.32 -24.38 20.97
N ASN A 75 -1.10 -24.42 21.49
CA ASN A 75 -0.84 -24.59 22.92
C ASN A 75 -1.46 -23.46 23.75
N TYR A 76 -1.37 -22.22 23.27
CA TYR A 76 -1.99 -21.06 23.94
C TYR A 76 -3.52 -21.15 23.97
N LEU A 77 -4.15 -21.57 22.87
CA LEU A 77 -5.60 -21.75 22.82
C LEU A 77 -6.07 -22.86 23.77
N GLN A 78 -5.33 -23.97 23.83
CA GLN A 78 -5.63 -25.09 24.74
C GLN A 78 -5.48 -24.68 26.22
N SER A 79 -4.50 -23.85 26.57
CA SER A 79 -4.30 -23.41 27.96
C SER A 79 -5.34 -22.39 28.44
N LYS A 80 -6.07 -21.76 27.52
CA LYS A 80 -7.18 -20.83 27.80
C LYS A 80 -8.56 -21.49 27.80
N ALA A 81 -8.65 -22.76 27.37
CA ALA A 81 -9.89 -23.53 27.31
C ALA A 81 -10.20 -24.29 28.61
N ILE A 82 -9.49 -24.00 29.71
CA ILE A 82 -9.65 -24.57 31.05
C ILE A 82 -10.19 -23.50 31.99
#